data_AF-A0A0Q7BDM2-F1
#
_entry.id   AF-A0A0Q7BDM2-F1
#
_cell.length_a   1.000
_cell.length_b   1.000
_cell.length_c   1.000
_cell.angle_alpha   90.00
_cell.angle_beta   90.00
_cell.angle_gamma   90.00
#
_symmetry.space_group_name_H-M   'P 1'
#
loop_
_entity.id
_entity.type
_entity.pdbx_description
1 polymer ?
#
loop_
_entity_poly.entity_id
_entity_poly.type
_entity_poly.pdbx_seq_one_letter_code
_entity_poly.pdbx_strand_id
1 'polypeptide(L)'
;MRTLLRAALLVVTSLITACRAGEARIPDGGARIGGLVIEALQRSGRNFDANQGFTTTDYVEFRVLHGGRAIAVEGDFGKRSPDVRDAWVLVGASRPAVLMGSSGWTLVAEHEGRLEVTPLTPHGSGTTVQWMDWPEGLGPAHHSRLRTDAKDPRRLEGGRRLLIGDQVVLDVDTLQWRRLDLRVPPGYKDSGVAPTLWPAAGGALVRLYAGEANSPHDALLVVSDPATGGSRTLAFDLGTTGRPGFASPDAAWLDEHFELVTGPDGERALSQRAGRTPPAPWQFRYQFGAAAPVGPEGPVQRLTLAPVLPSMLQAALALSHAELKTKDMPLRTGDPAGPGFARVSMWLAPMVFRFDAATQALVIVSEDGSSPLDALAAVREVGSLLADRLNDGSLRAHLADHRR
;
A
#
# COMPACT_ATOMS: atom_id res chain seq x y z
N MET A 1 24.27 65.99 -17.37
CA MET A 1 22.99 65.24 -17.37
C MET A 1 23.05 63.84 -17.97
N ARG A 2 24.10 63.43 -18.70
CA ARG A 2 24.24 62.06 -19.27
C ARG A 2 24.97 61.04 -18.37
N THR A 3 25.65 61.50 -17.32
CA THR A 3 26.42 60.65 -16.39
C THR A 3 25.58 60.08 -15.24
N LEU A 4 24.48 60.74 -14.86
CA LEU A 4 23.56 60.26 -13.80
C LEU A 4 22.64 59.11 -14.26
N LEU A 5 22.43 58.93 -15.57
CA LEU A 5 21.58 57.87 -16.11
C LEU A 5 22.27 56.49 -16.13
N ARG A 6 23.61 56.44 -16.16
CA ARG A 6 24.36 55.17 -16.17
C ARG A 6 24.51 54.56 -14.77
N ALA A 7 24.50 55.38 -13.71
CA ALA A 7 24.54 54.88 -12.33
C ALA A 7 23.19 54.28 -11.90
N ALA A 8 22.06 54.83 -12.37
CA ALA A 8 20.73 54.31 -12.06
C ALA A 8 20.44 52.95 -12.75
N LEU A 9 21.01 52.70 -13.94
CA LEU A 9 20.80 51.43 -14.66
C LEU A 9 21.58 50.26 -14.05
N LEU A 10 22.72 50.54 -13.39
CA LEU A 10 23.53 49.51 -12.71
C LEU A 10 22.91 49.08 -11.37
N VAL A 11 22.22 49.97 -10.66
CA VAL A 11 21.54 49.64 -9.40
C VAL A 11 20.27 48.81 -9.64
N VAL A 12 19.56 49.06 -10.75
CA VAL A 12 18.35 48.30 -11.12
C VAL A 12 18.67 46.88 -11.61
N THR A 13 19.85 46.64 -12.20
CA THR A 13 20.26 45.27 -12.55
C THR A 13 20.68 44.43 -11.35
N SER A 14 21.28 45.04 -10.31
CA SER A 14 21.59 44.34 -9.05
C SER A 14 20.37 44.10 -8.13
N LEU A 15 19.28 44.83 -8.30
CA LEU A 15 18.04 44.62 -7.51
C LEU A 15 17.09 43.58 -8.13
N ILE A 16 17.21 43.28 -9.42
CA ILE A 16 16.44 42.20 -10.07
C ILE A 16 17.05 40.81 -9.77
N THR A 17 18.31 40.74 -9.33
CA THR A 17 18.94 39.47 -8.90
C THR A 17 18.54 39.05 -7.48
N ALA A 18 17.95 39.94 -6.68
CA ALA A 18 17.74 39.75 -5.24
C ALA A 18 16.36 39.16 -4.84
N CYS A 19 15.50 38.80 -5.79
CA CYS A 19 14.20 38.17 -5.52
C CYS A 19 14.08 36.72 -6.05
N ARG A 20 15.19 35.99 -6.21
CA ARG A 20 15.15 34.53 -6.20
C ARG A 20 15.21 34.08 -4.75
N ALA A 21 14.05 33.87 -4.14
CA ALA A 21 13.94 33.29 -2.82
C ALA A 21 14.75 31.98 -2.73
N GLY A 22 15.81 32.00 -1.91
CA GLY A 22 16.38 30.86 -1.17
C GLY A 22 16.67 29.57 -1.92
N GLU A 23 17.42 29.58 -3.03
CA GLU A 23 18.05 28.37 -3.57
C GLU A 23 19.50 28.31 -3.11
N ALA A 24 19.87 27.31 -2.30
CA ALA A 24 21.26 27.07 -1.95
C ALA A 24 21.66 25.64 -2.34
N ARG A 25 22.76 25.50 -3.08
CA ARG A 25 23.32 24.19 -3.42
C ARG A 25 23.91 23.54 -2.18
N ILE A 26 23.64 22.25 -1.97
CA ILE A 26 24.27 21.44 -0.91
C ILE A 26 25.49 20.74 -1.52
N PRO A 27 26.74 21.12 -1.17
CA PRO A 27 27.96 20.67 -1.86
C PRO A 27 28.12 19.14 -1.91
N ASP A 28 27.75 18.45 -0.82
CA ASP A 28 27.94 17.00 -0.65
C ASP A 28 26.63 16.20 -0.74
N GLY A 29 25.51 16.85 -1.09
CA GLY A 29 24.20 16.19 -1.17
C GLY A 29 23.91 15.51 -2.52
N GLY A 30 24.89 15.50 -3.43
CA GLY A 30 24.74 15.03 -4.81
C GLY A 30 25.47 13.71 -5.12
N ALA A 31 25.36 13.27 -6.36
CA ALA A 31 26.09 12.11 -6.88
C ALA A 31 26.40 12.30 -8.38
N ARG A 32 27.31 11.49 -8.91
CA ARG A 32 27.72 11.53 -10.32
C ARG A 32 27.88 10.11 -10.88
N ILE A 33 27.44 9.91 -12.12
CA ILE A 33 27.70 8.71 -12.92
C ILE A 33 27.78 9.09 -14.40
N GLY A 34 28.89 8.78 -15.07
CA GLY A 34 29.11 9.24 -16.45
C GLY A 34 29.02 10.77 -16.60
N GLY A 35 28.31 11.22 -17.62
CA GLY A 35 27.96 12.63 -17.86
C GLY A 35 26.78 13.14 -17.03
N LEU A 36 26.15 12.29 -16.20
CA LEU A 36 25.02 12.63 -15.34
C LEU A 36 25.48 13.08 -13.95
N VAL A 37 24.93 14.20 -13.48
CA VAL A 37 25.20 14.76 -12.14
C VAL A 37 23.90 15.06 -11.43
N ILE A 38 23.73 14.51 -10.23
CA ILE A 38 22.65 14.86 -9.30
C ILE A 38 23.15 16.00 -8.40
N GLU A 39 22.42 17.10 -8.38
CA GLU A 39 22.63 18.22 -7.45
C GLU A 39 21.49 18.29 -6.45
N ALA A 40 21.81 18.47 -5.17
CA ALA A 40 20.82 18.76 -4.14
C ALA A 40 20.68 20.28 -3.92
N LEU A 41 19.44 20.72 -3.88
CA LEU A 41 19.05 22.12 -3.79
C LEU A 41 18.22 22.31 -2.52
N GLN A 42 18.75 23.08 -1.58
CA GLN A 42 18.00 23.57 -0.43
C GLN A 42 17.05 24.67 -0.90
N ARG A 43 15.77 24.52 -0.54
CA ARG A 43 14.67 25.44 -0.77
C ARG A 43 14.03 25.80 0.56
N SER A 44 13.36 26.96 0.58
CA SER A 44 12.46 27.35 1.66
C SER A 44 11.10 27.64 1.06
N GLY A 45 10.05 27.02 1.59
CA GLY A 45 8.66 27.23 1.15
C GLY A 45 7.76 27.57 2.32
N ARG A 46 6.64 28.24 2.04
CA ARG A 46 5.60 28.46 3.04
C ARG A 46 4.59 27.32 2.97
N ASN A 47 4.41 26.63 4.09
CA ASN A 47 3.37 25.63 4.27
C ASN A 47 2.33 26.17 5.27
N PHE A 48 1.10 25.71 5.14
CA PHE A 48 0.05 26.01 6.10
C PHE A 48 -0.11 24.82 7.05
N ASP A 49 0.05 25.07 8.34
CA ASP A 49 -0.27 24.15 9.42
C ASP A 49 -1.53 24.67 10.13
N ALA A 50 -2.54 23.83 10.32
CA ALA A 50 -3.82 24.25 10.89
C ALA A 50 -3.70 24.76 12.34
N ASN A 51 -2.66 24.35 13.07
CA ASN A 51 -2.40 24.76 14.45
C ASN A 51 -1.43 25.95 14.54
N GLN A 52 -0.54 26.13 13.56
CA GLN A 52 0.54 27.13 13.60
C GLN A 52 0.41 28.24 12.53
N GLY A 53 -0.56 28.14 11.62
CA GLY A 53 -0.71 29.06 10.49
C GLY A 53 0.36 28.84 9.42
N PHE A 54 0.79 29.91 8.75
CA PHE A 54 1.83 29.82 7.73
C PHE A 54 3.22 29.69 8.36
N THR A 55 3.86 28.54 8.17
CA THR A 55 5.24 28.27 8.59
C THR A 55 6.16 28.21 7.38
N THR A 56 7.41 28.64 7.55
CA THR A 56 8.45 28.39 6.54
C THR A 56 9.08 27.04 6.83
N THR A 57 9.05 26.14 5.85
CA THR A 57 9.71 24.84 5.91
C THR A 57 10.83 24.81 4.89
N ASP A 58 12.00 24.43 5.37
CA ASP A 58 13.15 24.13 4.53
C ASP A 58 13.04 22.71 3.99
N TYR A 59 13.21 22.56 2.68
CA TYR A 59 13.19 21.26 2.03
C TYR A 59 14.25 21.14 0.94
N VAL A 60 14.57 19.91 0.57
CA VAL A 60 15.54 19.57 -0.46
C VAL A 60 14.81 19.07 -1.69
N GLU A 61 15.19 19.62 -2.84
CA GLU A 61 14.89 19.09 -4.16
C GLU A 61 16.20 18.65 -4.83
N PHE A 62 16.07 17.86 -5.89
CA PHE A 62 17.19 17.39 -6.68
C PHE A 62 17.06 17.85 -8.12
N ARG A 63 18.19 18.07 -8.76
CA ARG A 63 18.28 18.41 -10.18
C ARG A 63 19.29 17.50 -10.83
N VAL A 64 18.91 16.88 -11.95
CA VAL A 64 19.84 16.05 -12.73
C VAL A 64 20.34 16.84 -13.92
N LEU A 65 21.66 16.91 -14.06
CA LEU A 65 22.35 17.60 -15.14
C LEU A 65 22.98 16.59 -16.10
N HIS A 66 22.96 16.89 -17.40
CA HIS A 66 23.76 16.23 -18.43
C HIS A 66 24.59 17.27 -19.19
N GLY A 67 25.92 17.15 -19.15
CA GLY A 67 26.81 18.16 -19.74
C GLY A 67 26.60 19.57 -19.17
N GLY A 68 26.25 19.67 -17.88
CA GLY A 68 25.98 20.94 -17.20
C GLY A 68 24.58 21.54 -17.45
N ARG A 69 23.73 20.88 -18.25
CA ARG A 69 22.35 21.34 -18.52
C ARG A 69 21.33 20.51 -17.74
N ALA A 70 20.37 21.18 -17.13
CA ALA A 70 19.33 20.54 -16.36
C ALA A 70 18.35 19.75 -17.25
N ILE A 71 18.02 18.53 -16.84
CA ILE A 71 17.08 17.66 -17.53
C ILE A 71 15.70 17.90 -16.94
N ALA A 72 14.78 18.40 -17.76
CA ALA A 72 13.39 18.62 -17.35
C ALA A 72 12.55 17.37 -17.62
N VAL A 73 11.92 16.84 -16.57
CA VAL A 73 10.98 15.70 -16.63
C VAL A 73 9.56 16.18 -16.40
N GLU A 74 8.58 15.36 -16.74
CA GLU A 74 7.19 15.67 -16.40
C GLU A 74 7.00 15.65 -14.88
N GLY A 75 6.51 16.76 -14.34
CA GLY A 75 6.25 16.95 -12.92
C GLY A 75 4.75 17.10 -12.65
N ASP A 76 4.43 17.91 -11.64
CA ASP A 76 3.06 18.07 -11.19
C ASP A 76 2.17 18.74 -12.25
N PHE A 77 0.98 18.18 -12.47
CA PHE A 77 -0.02 18.69 -13.42
C PHE A 77 0.48 18.78 -14.88
N GLY A 78 1.36 17.86 -15.30
CA GLY A 78 1.89 17.79 -16.66
C GLY A 78 2.91 18.89 -17.01
N LYS A 79 3.30 19.72 -16.04
CA LYS A 79 4.34 20.73 -16.25
C LYS A 79 5.71 20.08 -16.20
N ARG A 80 6.57 20.40 -17.18
CA ARG A 80 7.96 19.96 -17.14
C ARG A 80 8.75 20.77 -16.11
N SER A 81 9.45 20.08 -15.21
CA SER A 81 10.30 20.68 -14.19
C SER A 81 11.70 20.05 -14.22
N PRO A 82 12.78 20.85 -14.15
CA PRO A 82 14.13 20.32 -13.92
C PRO A 82 14.37 19.86 -12.47
N ASP A 83 13.51 20.32 -11.56
CA ASP A 83 13.63 20.07 -10.12
C ASP A 83 12.66 18.95 -9.74
N VAL A 84 13.16 17.94 -9.04
CA VAL A 84 12.45 16.71 -8.65
C VAL A 84 12.58 16.46 -7.15
N ARG A 85 11.66 15.68 -6.58
CA ARG A 85 11.62 15.39 -5.13
C ARG A 85 12.71 14.41 -4.71
N ASP A 86 13.11 13.52 -5.62
CA ASP A 86 14.14 12.53 -5.36
C ASP A 86 14.91 12.16 -6.63
N ALA A 87 16.16 11.75 -6.47
CA ALA A 87 17.00 11.28 -7.56
C ALA A 87 18.06 10.30 -7.03
N TRP A 88 18.27 9.22 -7.78
CA TRP A 88 19.17 8.14 -7.38
C TRP A 88 19.99 7.62 -8.56
N VAL A 89 21.30 7.50 -8.40
CA VAL A 89 22.16 6.74 -9.31
C VAL A 89 21.81 5.25 -9.19
N LEU A 90 21.59 4.61 -10.34
CA LEU A 90 21.37 3.16 -10.41
C LEU A 90 22.71 2.44 -10.53
N VAL A 91 23.20 1.89 -9.42
CA VAL A 91 24.49 1.18 -9.39
C VAL A 91 24.30 -0.24 -9.92
N GLY A 92 25.23 -0.67 -10.77
CA GLY A 92 25.14 -1.96 -11.46
C GLY A 92 24.42 -1.89 -12.81
N ALA A 93 23.97 -0.71 -13.24
CA ALA A 93 23.46 -0.53 -14.60
C ALA A 93 24.56 -0.65 -15.65
N SER A 94 24.26 -1.28 -16.79
CA SER A 94 25.19 -1.46 -17.92
C SER A 94 25.69 -0.14 -18.54
N ARG A 95 25.00 0.96 -18.28
CA ARG A 95 25.35 2.31 -18.70
C ARG A 95 24.92 3.33 -17.64
N PRO A 96 25.52 4.54 -17.61
CA PRO A 96 25.17 5.56 -16.62
C PRO A 96 23.67 5.83 -16.61
N ALA A 97 23.04 5.68 -15.44
CA ALA A 97 21.60 5.85 -15.29
C ALA A 97 21.23 6.45 -13.93
N VAL A 98 20.21 7.28 -13.95
CA VAL A 98 19.60 7.92 -12.78
C VAL A 98 18.10 7.70 -12.83
N LEU A 99 17.52 7.32 -11.69
CA LEU A 99 16.09 7.26 -11.49
C LEU A 99 15.64 8.56 -10.82
N MET A 100 14.76 9.32 -11.49
CA MET A 100 14.23 10.61 -11.02
C MET A 100 12.79 10.44 -10.53
N GLY A 101 12.51 10.86 -9.30
CA GLY A 101 11.21 10.79 -8.66
C GLY A 101 10.65 12.19 -8.41
N SER A 102 9.50 12.49 -9.02
CA SER A 102 8.71 13.68 -8.69
C SER A 102 7.34 13.24 -8.22
N SER A 103 6.33 13.31 -9.09
CA SER A 103 5.01 12.71 -8.93
C SER A 103 4.82 11.40 -9.69
N GLY A 104 5.81 11.03 -10.49
CA GLY A 104 6.02 9.70 -11.04
C GLY A 104 7.53 9.44 -11.12
N TRP A 105 7.89 8.31 -11.68
CA TRP A 105 9.28 7.91 -11.87
C TRP A 105 9.69 8.02 -13.33
N THR A 106 10.85 8.61 -13.57
CA THR A 106 11.47 8.72 -14.89
C THR A 106 12.86 8.12 -14.84
N LEU A 107 13.17 7.24 -15.78
CA LEU A 107 14.51 6.72 -16.01
C LEU A 107 15.26 7.67 -16.94
N VAL A 108 16.44 8.10 -16.51
CA VAL A 108 17.36 8.89 -17.32
C VAL A 108 18.63 8.08 -17.51
N ALA A 109 18.97 7.75 -18.75
CA ALA A 109 20.16 6.97 -19.08
C ALA A 109 21.02 7.68 -20.13
N GLU A 110 22.31 7.40 -20.11
CA GLU A 110 23.27 7.88 -21.10
C GLU A 110 23.77 6.72 -21.97
N HIS A 111 23.73 6.88 -23.28
CA HIS A 111 24.28 5.93 -24.24
C HIS A 111 25.11 6.66 -25.28
N GLU A 112 26.42 6.41 -25.31
CA GLU A 112 27.36 7.07 -26.23
C GLU A 112 27.25 8.61 -26.19
N GLY A 113 27.11 9.18 -24.98
CA GLY A 113 26.97 10.63 -24.77
C GLY A 113 25.59 11.19 -25.16
N ARG A 114 24.64 10.36 -25.57
CA ARG A 114 23.25 10.75 -25.84
C ARG A 114 22.37 10.41 -24.65
N LEU A 115 21.45 11.34 -24.35
CA LEU A 115 20.50 11.21 -23.27
C LEU A 115 19.24 10.46 -23.73
N GLU A 116 18.84 9.46 -22.96
CA GLU A 116 17.55 8.78 -23.08
C GLU A 116 16.72 9.09 -21.82
N VAL A 117 15.52 9.62 -22.00
CA VAL A 117 14.62 10.01 -20.90
C VAL A 117 13.30 9.26 -21.09
N THR A 118 13.02 8.32 -20.19
CA THR A 118 11.94 7.36 -20.32
C THR A 118 11.02 7.44 -19.10
N PRO A 119 9.78 7.96 -19.23
CA PRO A 119 8.82 7.93 -18.14
C PRO A 119 8.43 6.47 -17.83
N LEU A 120 8.54 6.07 -16.57
CA LEU A 120 8.23 4.72 -16.12
C LEU A 120 6.82 4.63 -15.55
N THR A 121 6.44 5.57 -14.68
CA THR A 121 5.11 5.60 -14.05
C THR A 121 4.38 6.91 -14.38
N PRO A 122 3.04 6.88 -14.55
CA PRO A 122 2.27 8.10 -14.77
C PRO A 122 2.29 9.02 -13.53
N HIS A 123 1.97 10.29 -13.76
CA HIS A 123 1.80 11.30 -12.70
C HIS A 123 0.77 10.83 -11.64
N GLY A 124 1.12 10.98 -10.37
CA GLY A 124 0.25 10.60 -9.24
C GLY A 124 0.24 9.10 -8.94
N SER A 125 1.04 8.29 -9.65
CA SER A 125 1.13 6.85 -9.41
C SER A 125 2.44 6.49 -8.71
N GLY A 126 2.30 5.78 -7.58
CA GLY A 126 3.37 5.06 -6.89
C GLY A 126 4.63 5.86 -6.57
N THR A 127 4.82 6.25 -5.30
CA THR A 127 6.02 6.96 -4.86
C THR A 127 7.13 6.04 -4.37
N THR A 128 7.00 4.73 -4.50
CA THR A 128 7.91 3.75 -3.91
C THR A 128 8.90 3.15 -4.91
N VAL A 129 10.09 2.81 -4.44
CA VAL A 129 11.09 1.98 -5.13
C VAL A 129 11.58 0.92 -4.15
N GLN A 130 11.55 -0.35 -4.56
CA GLN A 130 11.96 -1.49 -3.73
C GLN A 130 12.79 -2.47 -4.55
N TRP A 131 13.84 -3.02 -3.96
CA TRP A 131 14.55 -4.15 -4.56
C TRP A 131 13.69 -5.40 -4.52
N MET A 132 13.61 -6.14 -5.62
CA MET A 132 12.90 -7.42 -5.69
C MET A 132 13.80 -8.61 -5.37
N ASP A 133 15.12 -8.44 -5.42
CA ASP A 133 16.06 -9.54 -5.18
C ASP A 133 16.62 -9.49 -3.74
N TRP A 134 15.86 -8.91 -2.81
CA TRP A 134 16.29 -8.83 -1.41
C TRP A 134 16.16 -10.22 -0.76
N PRO A 135 17.08 -10.63 0.15
CA PRO A 135 17.06 -11.99 0.71
C PRO A 135 15.73 -12.40 1.38
N GLU A 136 15.01 -11.44 1.93
CA GLU A 136 13.74 -11.64 2.65
C GLU A 136 12.50 -11.27 1.80
N GLY A 137 12.65 -11.16 0.48
CA GLY A 137 11.56 -10.80 -0.44
C GLY A 137 11.72 -9.38 -1.00
N LEU A 138 10.71 -8.53 -0.81
CA LEU A 138 10.84 -7.13 -1.21
C LEU A 138 11.72 -6.38 -0.21
N GLY A 139 12.73 -5.69 -0.72
CA GLY A 139 13.58 -4.82 0.07
C GLY A 139 12.83 -3.61 0.64
N PRO A 140 13.49 -2.81 1.50
CA PRO A 140 12.89 -1.62 2.09
C PRO A 140 12.33 -0.65 1.05
N ALA A 141 11.17 -0.06 1.34
CA ALA A 141 10.53 0.92 0.48
C ALA A 141 11.22 2.28 0.56
N HIS A 142 11.76 2.73 -0.57
CA HIS A 142 12.23 4.09 -0.76
C HIS A 142 11.09 4.95 -1.30
N HIS A 143 10.66 5.95 -0.52
CA HIS A 143 9.59 6.86 -0.91
C HIS A 143 10.14 8.16 -1.49
N SER A 144 9.72 8.51 -2.71
CA SER A 144 9.87 9.86 -3.26
C SER A 144 8.98 10.81 -2.47
N ARG A 145 9.60 11.60 -1.60
CA ARG A 145 8.94 12.60 -0.75
C ARG A 145 9.82 13.83 -0.62
N LEU A 146 9.21 14.97 -0.29
CA LEU A 146 9.98 16.14 0.12
C LEU A 146 10.77 15.80 1.39
N ARG A 147 12.03 16.19 1.42
CA ARG A 147 12.96 15.91 2.52
C ARG A 147 13.47 17.20 3.12
N THR A 148 13.93 17.16 4.35
CA THR A 148 14.58 18.30 5.01
C THR A 148 16.12 18.23 4.94
N ASP A 149 16.68 17.11 4.47
CA ASP A 149 18.13 16.93 4.28
C ASP A 149 18.48 16.06 3.06
N ALA A 150 19.75 16.12 2.67
CA ALA A 150 20.36 15.39 1.56
C ALA A 150 21.46 14.41 2.02
N LYS A 151 21.32 13.79 3.19
CA LYS A 151 22.41 12.99 3.80
C LYS A 151 22.70 11.66 3.12
N ASP A 152 21.74 11.10 2.39
CA ASP A 152 21.93 9.81 1.74
C ASP A 152 22.88 9.93 0.54
N PRO A 153 23.62 8.86 0.20
CA PRO A 153 24.62 8.85 -0.86
C PRO A 153 24.06 8.98 -2.29
N ARG A 154 22.74 9.13 -2.44
CA ARG A 154 22.01 9.23 -3.73
C ARG A 154 22.34 8.08 -4.70
N ARG A 155 22.55 6.89 -4.13
CA ARG A 155 22.81 5.64 -4.84
C ARG A 155 21.80 4.58 -4.42
N LEU A 156 21.21 3.92 -5.41
CA LEU A 156 20.45 2.69 -5.20
C LEU A 156 21.37 1.52 -5.58
N GLU A 157 21.66 0.68 -4.59
CA GLU A 157 22.53 -0.50 -4.71
C GLU A 157 21.88 -1.68 -3.96
N GLY A 158 22.27 -2.92 -4.31
CA GLY A 158 21.89 -4.11 -3.53
C GLY A 158 21.02 -5.15 -4.24
N GLY A 159 20.67 -4.96 -5.51
CA GLY A 159 19.93 -5.95 -6.29
C GLY A 159 20.01 -5.71 -7.79
N ARG A 160 19.28 -6.52 -8.57
CA ARG A 160 19.20 -6.41 -10.03
C ARG A 160 17.86 -5.83 -10.49
N ARG A 161 16.76 -6.11 -9.80
CA ARG A 161 15.41 -5.72 -10.20
C ARG A 161 14.79 -4.77 -9.18
N LEU A 162 14.24 -3.67 -9.68
CA LEU A 162 13.49 -2.70 -8.90
C LEU A 162 12.01 -2.80 -9.21
N LEU A 163 11.18 -2.91 -8.16
CA LEU A 163 9.76 -2.65 -8.21
C LEU A 163 9.53 -1.15 -7.98
N ILE A 164 8.94 -0.48 -8.96
CA ILE A 164 8.73 0.96 -8.98
C ILE A 164 7.22 1.23 -8.98
N GLY A 165 6.78 1.95 -7.95
CA GLY A 165 5.41 2.38 -7.77
C GLY A 165 4.40 1.24 -7.84
N ASP A 166 4.78 0.06 -7.34
CA ASP A 166 4.05 -1.21 -7.39
C ASP A 166 3.65 -1.77 -8.77
N GLN A 167 3.88 -1.05 -9.87
CA GLN A 167 3.40 -1.42 -11.21
C GLN A 167 4.49 -1.65 -12.23
N VAL A 168 5.73 -1.22 -11.97
CA VAL A 168 6.81 -1.32 -12.95
C VAL A 168 7.95 -2.13 -12.38
N VAL A 169 8.46 -3.06 -13.19
CA VAL A 169 9.71 -3.75 -12.89
C VAL A 169 10.78 -3.22 -13.81
N LEU A 170 11.87 -2.71 -13.24
CA LEU A 170 13.07 -2.27 -13.93
C LEU A 170 14.20 -3.26 -13.65
N ASP A 171 14.73 -3.91 -14.69
CA ASP A 171 16.00 -4.63 -14.61
C ASP A 171 17.12 -3.60 -14.73
N VAL A 172 17.87 -3.39 -13.65
CA VAL A 172 18.87 -2.32 -13.51
C VAL A 172 20.04 -2.53 -14.46
N ASP A 173 20.50 -3.77 -14.61
CA ASP A 173 21.62 -4.11 -15.51
C ASP A 173 21.28 -3.73 -16.95
N THR A 174 20.15 -4.22 -17.47
CA THR A 174 19.75 -4.01 -18.87
C THR A 174 19.01 -2.69 -19.11
N LEU A 175 18.55 -2.02 -18.05
CA LEU A 175 17.65 -0.87 -18.06
C LEU A 175 16.32 -1.10 -18.78
N GLN A 176 15.99 -2.37 -19.05
CA GLN A 176 14.69 -2.75 -19.58
C GLN A 176 13.67 -2.68 -18.46
N TRP A 177 12.51 -2.11 -18.80
CA TRP A 177 11.40 -2.02 -17.87
C TRP A 177 10.14 -2.59 -18.49
N ARG A 178 9.23 -3.02 -17.62
CA ARG A 178 7.90 -3.44 -18.03
C ARG A 178 6.87 -3.04 -17.00
N ARG A 179 5.66 -2.82 -17.46
CA ARG A 179 4.50 -2.64 -16.60
C ARG A 179 3.89 -4.01 -16.28
N LEU A 180 3.56 -4.21 -15.01
CA LEU A 180 2.79 -5.33 -14.51
C LEU A 180 1.31 -5.01 -14.67
N ASP A 181 0.53 -5.99 -15.12
CA ASP A 181 -0.93 -5.86 -15.13
C ASP A 181 -1.50 -6.19 -13.74
N LEU A 182 -1.57 -5.15 -12.89
CA LEU A 182 -2.13 -5.19 -11.54
C LEU A 182 -3.41 -4.35 -11.45
N ARG A 183 -4.13 -4.21 -12.56
CA ARG A 183 -5.42 -3.53 -12.55
C ARG A 183 -6.37 -4.28 -11.63
N VAL A 184 -7.10 -3.51 -10.81
CA VAL A 184 -8.16 -4.06 -9.95
C VAL A 184 -9.24 -4.66 -10.85
N PRO A 185 -9.48 -5.97 -10.80
CA PRO A 185 -10.50 -6.57 -11.67
C PRO A 185 -11.91 -6.20 -11.21
N PRO A 186 -12.91 -6.15 -12.11
CA PRO A 186 -14.28 -5.82 -11.75
C PRO A 186 -14.84 -6.71 -10.64
N GLY A 187 -15.55 -6.12 -9.67
CA GLY A 187 -16.07 -6.83 -8.50
C GLY A 187 -15.07 -7.03 -7.37
N TYR A 188 -13.86 -6.50 -7.51
CA TYR A 188 -12.83 -6.49 -6.47
C TYR A 188 -12.34 -5.06 -6.21
N LYS A 189 -11.74 -4.84 -5.05
CA LYS A 189 -11.11 -3.59 -4.64
C LYS A 189 -9.73 -3.85 -4.05
N ASP A 190 -8.88 -2.82 -4.03
CA ASP A 190 -7.60 -2.88 -3.35
C ASP A 190 -7.81 -3.24 -1.87
N SER A 191 -7.09 -4.25 -1.40
CA SER A 191 -7.15 -4.68 0.00
C SER A 191 -6.34 -3.77 0.93
N GLY A 192 -5.50 -2.89 0.37
CA GLY A 192 -4.53 -2.06 1.10
C GLY A 192 -3.28 -2.83 1.51
N VAL A 193 -3.12 -4.05 1.00
CA VAL A 193 -2.06 -4.98 1.36
C VAL A 193 -0.85 -4.78 0.44
N ALA A 194 0.33 -4.67 1.05
CA ALA A 194 1.57 -4.56 0.29
C ALA A 194 1.78 -5.83 -0.58
N PRO A 195 2.25 -5.68 -1.83
CA PRO A 195 2.54 -6.83 -2.68
C PRO A 195 3.66 -7.67 -2.04
N THR A 196 3.71 -8.95 -2.37
CA THR A 196 4.75 -9.87 -1.87
C THR A 196 5.34 -10.68 -3.01
N LEU A 197 6.60 -11.09 -2.88
CA LEU A 197 7.23 -11.98 -3.83
C LEU A 197 6.93 -13.44 -3.48
N TRP A 198 6.70 -14.25 -4.52
CA TRP A 198 6.47 -15.67 -4.39
C TRP A 198 7.62 -16.48 -5.01
N PRO A 199 8.58 -16.95 -4.19
CA PRO A 199 9.77 -17.64 -4.69
C PRO A 199 9.46 -18.91 -5.48
N ALA A 200 8.54 -19.76 -5.01
CA ALA A 200 8.17 -20.99 -5.71
C ALA A 200 7.51 -20.73 -7.08
N ALA A 201 6.96 -19.54 -7.29
CA ALA A 201 6.46 -19.08 -8.57
C ALA A 201 7.53 -18.43 -9.47
N GLY A 202 8.82 -18.56 -9.15
CA GLY A 202 9.91 -17.93 -9.89
C GLY A 202 10.13 -16.47 -9.53
N GLY A 203 9.80 -16.09 -8.29
CA GLY A 203 9.86 -14.70 -7.83
C GLY A 203 8.73 -13.84 -8.38
N ALA A 204 7.54 -14.43 -8.59
CA ALA A 204 6.38 -13.69 -9.08
C ALA A 204 5.93 -12.64 -8.07
N LEU A 205 5.45 -11.48 -8.54
CA LEU A 205 4.86 -10.47 -7.67
C LEU A 205 3.38 -10.81 -7.45
N VAL A 206 2.97 -10.90 -6.19
CA VAL A 206 1.64 -11.29 -5.79
C VAL A 206 0.92 -10.13 -5.12
N ARG A 207 -0.30 -9.84 -5.59
CA ARG A 207 -1.25 -8.94 -4.95
C ARG A 207 -2.52 -9.67 -4.54
N LEU A 208 -3.06 -9.28 -3.40
CA LEU A 208 -4.34 -9.74 -2.89
C LEU A 208 -5.35 -8.61 -3.03
N TYR A 209 -6.49 -8.87 -3.64
CA TYR A 209 -7.62 -7.94 -3.70
C TYR A 209 -8.78 -8.47 -2.86
N ALA A 210 -9.57 -7.55 -2.32
CA ALA A 210 -10.78 -7.86 -1.58
C ALA A 210 -12.00 -7.90 -2.50
N GLY A 211 -12.83 -8.92 -2.35
CA GLY A 211 -14.13 -8.98 -3.01
C GLY A 211 -15.03 -7.82 -2.58
N GLU A 212 -15.76 -7.26 -3.52
CA GLU A 212 -16.84 -6.31 -3.23
C GLU A 212 -18.11 -7.05 -2.77
N ALA A 213 -19.16 -6.30 -2.39
CA ALA A 213 -20.40 -6.88 -1.85
C ALA A 213 -21.03 -7.94 -2.79
N ASN A 214 -20.93 -7.72 -4.10
CA ASN A 214 -21.51 -8.58 -5.13
C ASN A 214 -20.50 -9.58 -5.71
N SER A 215 -19.28 -9.64 -5.18
CA SER A 215 -18.30 -10.65 -5.60
C SER A 215 -18.77 -12.04 -5.19
N PRO A 216 -18.65 -13.05 -6.08
CA PRO A 216 -18.90 -14.44 -5.71
C PRO A 216 -17.86 -14.99 -4.72
N HIS A 217 -16.70 -14.34 -4.61
CA HIS A 217 -15.58 -14.76 -3.78
C HIS A 217 -15.08 -13.65 -2.87
N ASP A 218 -14.54 -14.03 -1.71
CA ASP A 218 -14.00 -13.06 -0.74
C ASP A 218 -12.74 -12.37 -1.23
N ALA A 219 -11.92 -13.04 -2.04
CA ALA A 219 -10.62 -12.54 -2.45
C ALA A 219 -10.24 -12.91 -3.89
N LEU A 220 -9.32 -12.14 -4.44
CA LEU A 220 -8.65 -12.43 -5.70
C LEU A 220 -7.14 -12.35 -5.52
N LEU A 221 -6.44 -13.43 -5.86
CA LEU A 221 -4.98 -13.44 -5.97
C LEU A 221 -4.59 -13.06 -7.39
N VAL A 222 -3.74 -12.05 -7.56
CA VAL A 222 -3.13 -11.68 -8.84
C VAL A 222 -1.64 -11.94 -8.76
N VAL A 223 -1.15 -12.86 -9.60
CA VAL A 223 0.25 -13.30 -9.65
C VAL A 223 0.84 -12.82 -10.97
N SER A 224 1.72 -11.84 -10.90
CA SER A 224 2.36 -11.21 -12.05
C SER A 224 3.80 -11.69 -12.19
N ASP A 225 4.17 -12.13 -13.38
CA ASP A 225 5.52 -12.55 -13.71
C ASP A 225 6.38 -11.31 -14.05
N PRO A 226 7.42 -10.99 -13.26
CA PRO A 226 8.29 -9.84 -13.50
C PRO A 226 9.11 -9.93 -14.79
N ALA A 227 9.28 -11.13 -15.36
CA ALA A 227 10.07 -11.36 -16.57
C ALA A 227 9.24 -11.23 -17.85
N THR A 228 7.93 -11.50 -17.80
CA THR A 228 7.04 -11.40 -18.97
C THR A 228 6.07 -10.22 -18.87
N GLY A 229 5.73 -9.79 -17.66
CA GLY A 229 4.67 -8.82 -17.38
C GLY A 229 3.26 -9.43 -17.39
N GLY A 230 3.13 -10.71 -17.76
CA GLY A 230 1.86 -11.42 -17.75
C GLY A 230 1.37 -11.67 -16.33
N SER A 231 0.06 -11.60 -16.13
CA SER A 231 -0.57 -11.87 -14.85
C SER A 231 -1.53 -13.05 -14.95
N ARG A 232 -1.72 -13.71 -13.81
CA ARG A 232 -2.68 -14.79 -13.60
C ARG A 232 -3.53 -14.43 -12.41
N THR A 233 -4.81 -14.77 -12.47
CA THR A 233 -5.74 -14.45 -11.38
C THR A 233 -6.43 -15.72 -10.89
N LEU A 234 -6.71 -15.76 -9.59
CA LEU A 234 -7.49 -16.83 -8.97
C LEU A 234 -8.39 -16.22 -7.91
N ALA A 235 -9.70 -16.37 -8.09
CA ALA A 235 -10.69 -15.99 -7.09
C ALA A 235 -10.89 -17.13 -6.11
N PHE A 236 -10.99 -16.82 -4.82
CA PHE A 236 -11.12 -17.81 -3.76
C PHE A 236 -11.77 -17.21 -2.51
N ASP A 237 -12.32 -18.08 -1.66
CA ASP A 237 -12.89 -17.67 -0.38
C ASP A 237 -11.83 -17.77 0.71
N LEU A 238 -11.62 -16.71 1.49
CA LEU A 238 -10.53 -16.64 2.48
C LEU A 238 -10.62 -17.78 3.50
N GLY A 239 -11.85 -18.20 3.86
CA GLY A 239 -12.09 -19.33 4.76
C GLY A 239 -11.49 -20.66 4.28
N THR A 240 -11.30 -20.83 2.96
CA THR A 240 -10.66 -22.03 2.39
C THR A 240 -9.14 -22.08 2.58
N THR A 241 -8.56 -20.98 3.04
CA THR A 241 -7.11 -20.84 3.30
C THR A 241 -6.79 -20.68 4.79
N GLY A 242 -7.77 -20.90 5.67
CA GLY A 242 -7.59 -20.74 7.13
C GLY A 242 -7.23 -19.32 7.58
N ARG A 243 -7.32 -18.33 6.67
CA ARG A 243 -6.81 -16.99 6.89
C ARG A 243 -7.91 -16.02 7.31
N PRO A 244 -7.77 -15.34 8.46
CA PRO A 244 -8.65 -14.23 8.78
C PRO A 244 -8.29 -12.96 8.02
N GLY A 245 -9.10 -12.66 7.02
CA GLY A 245 -9.04 -11.35 6.35
C GLY A 245 -7.83 -11.18 5.43
N PHE A 246 -7.45 -9.91 5.24
CA PHE A 246 -6.51 -9.47 4.21
C PHE A 246 -5.18 -9.04 4.82
N ALA A 247 -4.50 -9.93 5.56
CA ALA A 247 -3.09 -9.68 5.90
C ALA A 247 -2.20 -9.89 4.64
N SER A 248 -0.99 -9.31 4.64
CA SER A 248 0.01 -9.52 3.57
C SER A 248 0.33 -11.00 3.39
N PRO A 249 0.04 -11.62 2.24
CA PRO A 249 0.42 -13.01 2.00
C PRO A 249 1.94 -13.11 2.04
N ASP A 250 2.47 -13.89 2.97
CA ASP A 250 3.87 -14.26 2.93
C ASP A 250 4.08 -15.45 1.97
N ALA A 251 5.35 -15.71 1.65
CA ALA A 251 5.72 -16.80 0.75
C ALA A 251 5.27 -18.18 1.28
N ALA A 252 5.31 -18.39 2.60
CA ALA A 252 4.96 -19.68 3.21
C ALA A 252 3.47 -19.99 3.04
N TRP A 253 2.60 -19.02 3.29
CA TRP A 253 1.16 -19.13 3.06
C TRP A 253 0.83 -19.32 1.58
N LEU A 254 1.52 -18.62 0.68
CA LEU A 254 1.34 -18.81 -0.77
C LEU A 254 1.72 -20.23 -1.19
N ASP A 255 2.86 -20.74 -0.70
CA ASP A 255 3.33 -22.10 -0.98
C ASP A 255 2.39 -23.17 -0.41
N GLU A 256 1.80 -22.91 0.75
CA GLU A 256 0.90 -23.83 1.44
C GLU A 256 -0.43 -24.01 0.71
N HIS A 257 -1.01 -22.93 0.19
CA HIS A 257 -2.39 -22.93 -0.32
C HIS A 257 -2.50 -22.85 -1.84
N PHE A 258 -1.47 -22.38 -2.54
CA PHE A 258 -1.55 -22.14 -3.97
C PHE A 258 -0.43 -22.83 -4.73
N GLU A 259 -0.68 -23.07 -6.00
CA GLU A 259 0.33 -23.60 -6.92
C GLU A 259 0.12 -23.11 -8.34
N LEU A 260 1.24 -23.02 -9.07
CA LEU A 260 1.23 -22.83 -10.51
C LEU A 260 1.36 -24.19 -11.19
N VAL A 261 0.25 -24.69 -11.73
CA VAL A 261 0.19 -25.96 -12.45
C VAL A 261 0.51 -25.71 -13.91
N THR A 262 1.46 -26.45 -14.47
CA THR A 262 1.74 -26.41 -15.91
C THR A 262 0.83 -27.40 -16.61
N GLY A 263 -0.03 -26.89 -17.49
CA GLY A 263 -0.90 -27.69 -18.35
C GLY A 263 -0.14 -28.38 -19.49
N PRO A 264 -0.81 -29.24 -20.27
CA PRO A 264 -0.20 -30.03 -21.35
C PRO A 264 0.40 -29.15 -22.46
N ASP A 265 -0.15 -27.95 -22.67
CA ASP A 265 0.34 -26.99 -23.67
C ASP A 265 1.49 -26.10 -23.15
N GLY A 266 1.98 -26.36 -21.94
CA GLY A 266 3.00 -25.54 -21.27
C GLY A 266 2.46 -24.28 -20.60
N GLU A 267 1.16 -24.00 -20.71
CA GLU A 267 0.52 -22.89 -20.01
C GLU A 267 0.52 -23.14 -18.50
N ARG A 268 1.06 -22.18 -17.73
CA ARG A 268 0.96 -22.20 -16.27
C ARG A 268 -0.40 -21.62 -15.85
N ALA A 269 -1.17 -22.36 -15.07
CA ALA A 269 -2.42 -21.90 -14.46
C ALA A 269 -2.23 -21.77 -12.95
N LEU A 270 -2.82 -20.73 -12.37
CA LEU A 270 -2.86 -20.56 -10.91
C LEU A 270 -4.03 -21.38 -10.37
N SER A 271 -3.77 -22.21 -9.37
CA SER A 271 -4.78 -23.05 -8.73
C SER A 271 -4.59 -23.10 -7.22
N GLN A 272 -5.67 -23.40 -6.50
CA GLN A 272 -5.63 -23.68 -5.08
C GLN A 272 -5.27 -25.16 -4.88
N ARG A 273 -4.33 -25.44 -3.99
CA ARG A 273 -3.90 -26.80 -3.66
C ARG A 273 -5.06 -27.57 -3.03
N ALA A 274 -5.38 -28.74 -3.57
CA ALA A 274 -6.37 -29.64 -2.99
C ALA A 274 -5.80 -30.35 -1.73
N GLY A 275 -6.61 -30.45 -0.67
CA GLY A 275 -6.37 -31.42 0.40
C GLY A 275 -5.46 -31.01 1.55
N ARG A 276 -5.22 -29.71 1.78
CA ARG A 276 -4.53 -29.24 3.00
C ARG A 276 -5.48 -28.45 3.88
N THR A 277 -5.79 -29.08 5.02
CA THR A 277 -6.70 -28.66 6.10
C THR A 277 -8.13 -28.40 5.60
N PRO A 278 -9.14 -29.20 6.00
CA PRO A 278 -10.52 -28.84 5.67
C PRO A 278 -10.74 -27.40 6.15
N PRO A 279 -11.39 -26.54 5.34
CA PRO A 279 -11.68 -25.18 5.77
C PRO A 279 -12.21 -25.26 7.19
N ALA A 280 -11.71 -24.39 8.06
CA ALA A 280 -12.36 -24.23 9.35
C ALA A 280 -13.86 -24.08 9.03
N PRO A 281 -14.78 -24.82 9.68
CA PRO A 281 -16.18 -24.89 9.26
C PRO A 281 -16.89 -23.53 9.32
N TRP A 282 -16.17 -22.47 9.64
CA TRP A 282 -16.60 -21.11 9.80
C TRP A 282 -15.94 -20.24 8.71
N GLN A 283 -16.76 -19.58 7.91
CA GLN A 283 -16.39 -18.61 6.90
C GLN A 283 -16.43 -17.21 7.51
N PHE A 284 -15.33 -16.45 7.37
CA PHE A 284 -15.24 -15.05 7.76
C PHE A 284 -15.48 -14.15 6.57
N ARG A 285 -16.47 -13.25 6.65
CA ARG A 285 -16.75 -12.26 5.62
C ARG A 285 -16.75 -10.85 6.20
N TYR A 286 -15.86 -10.01 5.69
CA TYR A 286 -15.81 -8.58 6.03
C TYR A 286 -16.51 -7.75 4.95
N GLN A 287 -17.36 -6.82 5.37
CA GLN A 287 -18.05 -5.86 4.50
C GLN A 287 -17.72 -4.44 5.00
N PHE A 288 -16.96 -3.71 4.18
CA PHE A 288 -16.42 -2.39 4.54
C PHE A 288 -16.68 -1.34 3.44
N GLY A 289 -16.84 -0.08 3.84
CA GLY A 289 -17.00 1.06 2.92
C GLY A 289 -18.31 0.98 2.12
N ALA A 290 -18.29 1.25 0.81
CA ALA A 290 -19.50 1.20 -0.05
C ALA A 290 -20.16 -0.20 -0.13
N ALA A 291 -19.44 -1.25 0.26
CA ALA A 291 -19.95 -2.62 0.33
C ALA A 291 -20.58 -2.97 1.69
N ALA A 292 -20.44 -2.09 2.69
CA ALA A 292 -21.11 -2.25 3.97
C ALA A 292 -22.62 -2.07 3.80
N PRO A 293 -23.45 -2.79 4.59
CA PRO A 293 -24.83 -2.40 4.75
C PRO A 293 -24.89 -0.94 5.23
N VAL A 294 -25.88 -0.19 4.74
CA VAL A 294 -26.16 1.16 5.24
C VAL A 294 -27.10 1.02 6.42
N GLY A 295 -26.60 1.32 7.61
CA GLY A 295 -27.43 1.51 8.79
C GLY A 295 -28.20 2.84 8.72
N PRO A 296 -29.09 3.10 9.68
CA PRO A 296 -29.88 4.34 9.71
C PRO A 296 -29.03 5.62 9.75
N GLU A 297 -27.76 5.54 10.15
CA GLU A 297 -26.85 6.69 10.30
C GLU A 297 -25.70 6.71 9.29
N GLY A 298 -25.44 5.61 8.55
CA GLY A 298 -24.32 5.54 7.61
C GLY A 298 -23.84 4.11 7.27
N PRO A 299 -22.79 3.97 6.44
CA PRO A 299 -22.20 2.67 6.11
C PRO A 299 -21.53 2.03 7.33
N VAL A 300 -21.98 0.82 7.70
CA VAL A 300 -21.50 0.12 8.90
C VAL A 300 -20.48 -0.98 8.60
N GLN A 301 -19.30 -0.91 9.20
CA GLN A 301 -18.28 -1.96 9.04
C GLN A 301 -18.84 -3.25 9.64
N ARG A 302 -18.82 -4.35 8.88
CA ARG A 302 -19.47 -5.60 9.28
C ARG A 302 -18.52 -6.78 9.12
N LEU A 303 -18.54 -7.65 10.12
CA LEU A 303 -17.98 -8.99 10.07
C LEU A 303 -19.13 -10.00 10.16
N THR A 304 -19.07 -11.05 9.36
CA THR A 304 -19.96 -12.21 9.44
C THR A 304 -19.13 -13.47 9.60
N LEU A 305 -19.47 -14.30 10.57
CA LEU A 305 -18.89 -15.62 10.81
C LEU A 305 -19.98 -16.68 10.70
N ALA A 306 -19.89 -17.60 9.73
CA ALA A 306 -20.95 -18.58 9.48
C ALA A 306 -20.43 -19.89 8.85
N PRO A 307 -21.09 -21.04 9.07
CA PRO A 307 -22.13 -21.28 10.07
C PRO A 307 -21.56 -21.34 11.49
N VAL A 308 -22.32 -20.87 12.50
CA VAL A 308 -22.00 -20.94 13.92
C VAL A 308 -23.20 -21.41 14.75
N LEU A 309 -22.92 -21.94 15.94
CA LEU A 309 -23.96 -22.24 16.93
C LEU A 309 -24.38 -20.97 17.69
N PRO A 310 -25.59 -20.92 18.27
CA PRO A 310 -26.03 -19.78 19.08
C PRO A 310 -25.06 -19.42 20.22
N SER A 311 -24.40 -20.43 20.82
CA SER A 311 -23.42 -20.25 21.88
C SER A 311 -22.16 -19.48 21.46
N MET A 312 -21.90 -19.37 20.14
CA MET A 312 -20.77 -18.60 19.61
C MET A 312 -20.88 -17.11 19.96
N LEU A 313 -22.09 -16.56 20.04
CA LEU A 313 -22.29 -15.17 20.42
C LEU A 313 -21.71 -14.89 21.81
N GLN A 314 -22.04 -15.74 22.79
CA GLN A 314 -21.58 -15.56 24.17
C GLN A 314 -20.07 -15.77 24.29
N ALA A 315 -19.52 -16.77 23.58
CA ALA A 315 -18.08 -16.99 23.54
C ALA A 315 -17.33 -15.80 22.91
N ALA A 316 -17.85 -15.24 21.82
CA ALA A 316 -17.27 -14.06 21.17
C ALA A 316 -17.32 -12.81 22.05
N LEU A 317 -18.42 -12.60 22.77
CA LEU A 317 -18.53 -11.51 23.75
C LEU A 317 -17.56 -11.69 24.92
N ALA A 318 -17.46 -12.90 25.48
CA ALA A 318 -16.54 -13.21 26.56
C ALA A 318 -15.07 -12.95 26.17
N LEU A 319 -14.67 -13.40 24.97
CA LEU A 319 -13.33 -13.13 24.43
C LEU A 319 -13.09 -11.63 24.23
N SER A 320 -14.07 -10.92 23.65
CA SER A 320 -13.95 -9.47 23.42
C SER A 320 -13.81 -8.70 24.74
N HIS A 321 -14.54 -9.11 25.78
CA HIS A 321 -14.40 -8.54 27.13
C HIS A 321 -13.02 -8.83 27.74
N ALA A 322 -12.55 -10.07 27.65
CA ALA A 322 -11.31 -10.49 28.27
C ALA A 322 -10.07 -9.90 27.61
N GLU A 323 -10.04 -9.89 26.27
CA GLU A 323 -8.82 -9.57 25.52
C GLU A 323 -8.83 -8.16 24.94
N LEU A 324 -9.98 -7.69 24.46
CA LEU A 324 -10.12 -6.38 23.84
C LEU A 324 -10.69 -5.33 24.80
N LYS A 325 -11.01 -5.72 26.04
CA LYS A 325 -11.55 -4.86 27.10
C LYS A 325 -12.81 -4.12 26.66
N THR A 326 -13.66 -4.78 25.89
CA THR A 326 -14.96 -4.20 25.51
C THR A 326 -15.81 -3.94 26.75
N LYS A 327 -16.79 -3.05 26.64
CA LYS A 327 -17.74 -2.77 27.73
C LYS A 327 -19.16 -2.85 27.24
N ASP A 328 -20.02 -3.52 27.98
CA ASP A 328 -21.45 -3.55 27.71
C ASP A 328 -22.03 -2.13 27.61
N MET A 329 -22.89 -1.95 26.61
CA MET A 329 -23.64 -0.73 26.41
C MET A 329 -25.12 -0.98 26.68
N PRO A 330 -25.86 0.05 27.13
CA PRO A 330 -27.30 -0.06 27.25
C PRO A 330 -27.95 -0.36 25.89
N LEU A 331 -29.01 -1.16 25.91
CA LEU A 331 -29.88 -1.37 24.76
C LEU A 331 -30.62 -0.07 24.43
N ARG A 332 -30.88 0.14 23.14
CA ARG A 332 -31.63 1.26 22.58
C ARG A 332 -33.04 0.78 22.25
N THR A 333 -33.96 1.72 22.18
CA THR A 333 -35.32 1.45 21.70
C THR A 333 -35.26 0.85 20.30
N GLY A 334 -35.85 -0.33 20.13
CA GLY A 334 -35.87 -1.06 18.84
C GLY A 334 -34.84 -2.18 18.72
N ASP A 335 -33.93 -2.33 19.68
CA ASP A 335 -33.04 -3.49 19.70
C ASP A 335 -33.82 -4.80 19.94
N PRO A 336 -33.38 -5.91 19.33
CA PRO A 336 -33.94 -7.22 19.62
C PRO A 336 -33.80 -7.58 21.10
N ALA A 337 -34.89 -8.01 21.72
CA ALA A 337 -34.85 -8.56 23.07
C ALA A 337 -34.26 -9.98 23.05
N GLY A 338 -33.42 -10.29 24.03
CA GLY A 338 -32.98 -11.66 24.32
C GLY A 338 -31.49 -11.94 24.08
N PRO A 339 -31.07 -13.19 24.29
CA PRO A 339 -29.65 -13.57 24.38
C PRO A 339 -28.92 -13.62 23.03
N GLY A 340 -29.63 -13.41 21.92
CA GLY A 340 -29.11 -13.41 20.55
C GLY A 340 -28.57 -12.06 20.07
N PHE A 341 -28.51 -11.07 20.96
CA PHE A 341 -28.08 -9.70 20.66
C PHE A 341 -27.32 -9.11 21.85
N ALA A 342 -26.27 -8.35 21.55
CA ALA A 342 -25.57 -7.54 22.54
C ALA A 342 -25.01 -6.28 21.88
N ARG A 343 -24.92 -5.20 22.66
CA ARG A 343 -24.22 -3.98 22.29
C ARG A 343 -23.04 -3.79 23.24
N VAL A 344 -21.87 -3.56 22.67
CA VAL A 344 -20.63 -3.30 23.42
C VAL A 344 -19.93 -2.07 22.85
N SER A 345 -18.98 -1.52 23.58
CA SER A 345 -18.07 -0.48 23.10
C SER A 345 -16.63 -0.97 23.16
N MET A 346 -15.83 -0.60 22.15
CA MET A 346 -14.39 -0.82 22.11
C MET A 346 -13.70 0.48 21.71
N TRP A 347 -12.82 0.99 22.57
CA TRP A 347 -12.15 2.29 22.34
C TRP A 347 -13.12 3.43 21.97
N LEU A 348 -14.31 3.44 22.59
CA LEU A 348 -15.43 4.37 22.30
C LEU A 348 -16.21 4.08 21.01
N ALA A 349 -15.79 3.14 20.17
CA ALA A 349 -16.56 2.69 19.02
C ALA A 349 -17.68 1.73 19.47
N PRO A 350 -18.96 2.10 19.30
CA PRO A 350 -20.08 1.22 19.61
C PRO A 350 -20.15 0.08 18.57
N MET A 351 -20.44 -1.13 19.05
CA MET A 351 -20.54 -2.34 18.23
C MET A 351 -21.74 -3.17 18.65
N VAL A 352 -22.35 -3.83 17.67
CA VAL A 352 -23.43 -4.79 17.84
C VAL A 352 -22.93 -6.18 17.50
N PHE A 353 -23.17 -7.13 18.39
CA PHE A 353 -22.96 -8.54 18.18
C PHE A 353 -24.35 -9.21 18.11
N ARG A 354 -24.61 -9.96 17.05
CA ARG A 354 -25.91 -10.60 16.83
C ARG A 354 -25.74 -11.99 16.26
N PHE A 355 -26.52 -12.94 16.76
CA PHE A 355 -26.70 -14.23 16.12
C PHE A 355 -27.93 -14.20 15.20
N ASP A 356 -27.73 -14.49 13.92
CA ASP A 356 -28.78 -14.67 12.92
C ASP A 356 -29.10 -16.17 12.79
N ALA A 357 -30.25 -16.57 13.31
CA ALA A 357 -30.67 -17.97 13.30
C ALA A 357 -31.02 -18.50 11.90
N ALA A 358 -31.45 -17.64 10.98
CA ALA A 358 -31.84 -18.06 9.63
C ALA A 358 -30.62 -18.46 8.80
N THR A 359 -29.51 -17.74 8.98
CA THR A 359 -28.25 -17.98 8.27
C THR A 359 -27.21 -18.71 9.12
N GLN A 360 -27.56 -19.03 10.38
CA GLN A 360 -26.64 -19.55 11.40
C GLN A 360 -25.35 -18.71 11.48
N ALA A 361 -25.47 -17.38 11.51
CA ALA A 361 -24.33 -16.48 11.43
C ALA A 361 -24.15 -15.65 12.70
N LEU A 362 -22.90 -15.48 13.15
CA LEU A 362 -22.53 -14.40 14.06
C LEU A 362 -22.21 -13.17 13.22
N VAL A 363 -22.92 -12.08 13.47
CA VAL A 363 -22.81 -10.81 12.77
C VAL A 363 -22.34 -9.75 13.76
N ILE A 364 -21.19 -9.15 13.47
CA ILE A 364 -20.58 -8.08 14.27
C ILE A 364 -20.57 -6.82 13.42
N VAL A 365 -21.12 -5.73 13.93
CA VAL A 365 -21.35 -4.50 13.17
C VAL A 365 -20.90 -3.32 14.01
N SER A 366 -20.08 -2.43 13.46
CA SER A 366 -19.84 -1.13 14.09
C SER A 366 -21.08 -0.26 13.97
N GLU A 367 -21.54 0.35 15.06
CA GLU A 367 -22.55 1.41 14.99
C GLU A 367 -21.88 2.76 14.71
N ASP A 368 -22.58 3.63 14.00
CA ASP A 368 -22.10 4.97 13.72
C ASP A 368 -22.06 5.79 15.02
N GLY A 369 -21.02 6.60 15.18
CA GLY A 369 -20.82 7.41 16.40
C GLY A 369 -19.38 7.86 16.67
N SER A 370 -18.39 7.30 15.97
CA SER A 370 -16.98 7.73 16.00
C SER A 370 -16.32 7.45 14.64
N SER A 371 -15.11 7.98 14.43
CA SER A 371 -14.37 7.94 13.16
C SER A 371 -14.54 6.61 12.39
N PRO A 372 -14.86 6.62 11.07
CA PRO A 372 -14.97 5.40 10.27
C PRO A 372 -13.73 4.50 10.31
N LEU A 373 -12.56 5.09 10.61
CA LEU A 373 -11.32 4.36 10.81
C LEU A 373 -11.33 3.55 12.11
N ASP A 374 -11.88 4.09 13.20
CA ASP A 374 -11.97 3.43 14.50
C ASP A 374 -12.96 2.27 14.44
N ALA A 375 -14.11 2.49 13.78
CA ALA A 375 -15.09 1.45 13.49
C ALA A 375 -14.49 0.27 12.68
N LEU A 376 -13.68 0.59 11.66
CA LEU A 376 -13.00 -0.41 10.85
C LEU A 376 -11.94 -1.17 11.65
N ALA A 377 -11.13 -0.45 12.42
CA ALA A 377 -10.13 -1.06 13.29
C ALA A 377 -10.79 -1.99 14.30
N ALA A 378 -11.90 -1.57 14.90
CA ALA A 378 -12.60 -2.33 15.90
C ALA A 378 -13.14 -3.67 15.37
N VAL A 379 -13.85 -3.63 14.24
CA VAL A 379 -14.40 -4.85 13.61
C VAL A 379 -13.28 -5.79 13.13
N ARG A 380 -12.16 -5.24 12.63
CA ARG A 380 -10.99 -6.04 12.23
C ARG A 380 -10.34 -6.73 13.41
N GLU A 381 -10.20 -6.05 14.53
CA GLU A 381 -9.53 -6.61 15.70
C GLU A 381 -10.37 -7.73 16.34
N VAL A 382 -11.68 -7.53 16.50
CA VAL A 382 -12.59 -8.61 16.93
C VAL A 382 -12.51 -9.79 15.97
N GLY A 383 -12.53 -9.53 14.66
CA GLY A 383 -12.45 -10.59 13.67
C GLY A 383 -11.12 -11.35 13.67
N SER A 384 -9.99 -10.66 13.85
CA SER A 384 -8.68 -11.28 14.02
C SER A 384 -8.65 -12.16 15.27
N LEU A 385 -9.10 -11.63 16.41
CA LEU A 385 -9.15 -12.37 17.67
C LEU A 385 -9.97 -13.66 17.52
N LEU A 386 -11.19 -13.56 16.98
CA LEU A 386 -12.05 -14.74 16.82
C LEU A 386 -11.40 -15.79 15.92
N ALA A 387 -10.71 -15.37 14.88
CA ALA A 387 -10.05 -16.31 13.99
C ALA A 387 -8.80 -16.94 14.58
N ASP A 388 -7.97 -16.17 15.27
CA ASP A 388 -6.80 -16.70 15.98
C ASP A 388 -7.24 -17.76 17.00
N ARG A 389 -8.32 -17.49 17.74
CA ARG A 389 -8.90 -18.39 18.74
C ARG A 389 -9.62 -19.59 18.12
N LEU A 390 -10.11 -19.48 16.89
CA LEU A 390 -10.66 -20.62 16.15
C LEU A 390 -9.56 -21.51 15.58
N ASN A 391 -8.47 -20.91 15.11
CA ASN A 391 -7.31 -21.59 14.55
C ASN A 391 -6.50 -22.33 15.63
N ASP A 392 -6.32 -21.73 16.81
CA ASP A 392 -5.64 -22.36 17.95
C ASP A 392 -6.53 -23.38 18.71
N GLY A 393 -7.83 -23.44 18.36
CA GLY A 393 -8.82 -24.35 18.95
C GLY A 393 -9.35 -23.91 20.32
N SER A 394 -8.88 -22.81 20.88
CA SER A 394 -9.26 -22.32 22.22
C SER A 394 -10.70 -21.77 22.27
N LEU A 395 -11.23 -21.27 21.15
CA LEU A 395 -12.65 -20.92 21.04
C LEU A 395 -13.54 -22.16 21.10
N ARG A 396 -13.07 -23.31 20.59
CA ARG A 396 -13.80 -24.59 20.75
C ARG A 396 -13.86 -25.03 22.21
N ALA A 397 -12.80 -24.77 22.98
CA ALA A 397 -12.78 -25.05 24.42
C ALA A 397 -13.80 -24.17 25.17
N HIS A 398 -13.84 -22.86 24.87
CA HIS A 398 -14.86 -21.95 25.42
C HIS A 398 -16.30 -22.41 25.11
N LEU A 399 -16.56 -22.89 23.89
CA LEU A 399 -17.86 -23.43 23.50
C LEU A 399 -18.23 -24.72 24.25
N ALA A 400 -17.24 -25.53 24.64
CA ALA A 400 -17.48 -26.76 25.41
C ALA A 400 -17.82 -26.45 26.87
N ASP A 401 -17.24 -25.40 27.44
CA ASP A 401 -17.49 -24.98 28.82
C ASP A 401 -18.87 -24.36 29.02
N HIS A 402 -19.43 -23.72 27.98
CA HIS A 402 -20.77 -23.11 28.02
C HIS A 402 -21.91 -24.07 27.65
N ARG A 403 -21.61 -25.37 27.45
CA ARG A 403 -22.63 -26.43 27.28
C ARG A 403 -23.03 -27.11 28.60
N ARG A 404 -22.33 -26.80 29.70
CA ARG A 404 -22.68 -27.23 31.06
C ARG A 404 -23.46 -26.11 31.74
#